data_AF-A0A645ITV8-F1
#
_entry.id   AF-A0A645ITV8-F1
#
_cell.length_a   1.000
_cell.length_b   1.000
_cell.length_c   1.000
_cell.angle_alpha   90.00
_cell.angle_beta   90.00
_cell.angle_gamma   90.00
#
_symmetry.space_group_name_H-M   'P 1'
#
loop_
_entity.id
_entity.type
_entity.pdbx_description
1 polymer ?
#
loop_
_entity_poly.entity_id
_entity_poly.type
_entity_poly.pdbx_seq_one_letter_code
_entity_poly.pdbx_strand_id
1 'polypeptide(L)'
;MGEGWGLTYDGKNLIASDGTKNIYFLEVSDPSKMVRYISVAGNTEAYDQLNELEYHNGFIYANVWQKPIILKINPKNGEVVGKFDFTEIAKLNTKDPTNDVLNGIAFKGDHMLVTGKLWPKIYEVSIQ
;
A
#
# COMPACT_ATOMS: atom_id res chain seq x y z
N MET A 1 1.13 -12.30 -11.99
CA MET A 1 0.66 -12.10 -10.62
C MET A 1 0.53 -13.48 -10.00
N GLY A 2 1.11 -13.70 -8.82
CA GLY A 2 1.00 -14.97 -8.11
C GLY A 2 -0.29 -15.05 -7.29
N GLU A 3 -0.38 -14.21 -6.26
CA GLU A 3 -1.50 -14.12 -5.33
C GLU A 3 -2.21 -12.75 -5.46
N GLY A 4 -3.36 -12.56 -4.79
CA GLY A 4 -4.02 -11.26 -4.70
C GLY A 4 -3.96 -10.76 -3.26
N TRP A 5 -3.24 -9.65 -3.02
CA TRP A 5 -3.05 -9.08 -1.68
C TRP A 5 -3.82 -7.77 -1.51
N GLY A 6 -3.40 -6.70 -2.20
CA GLY A 6 -4.07 -5.40 -2.21
C GLY A 6 -4.66 -5.08 -3.59
N LEU A 7 -5.71 -4.26 -3.60
CA LEU A 7 -6.38 -3.79 -4.80
C LEU A 7 -6.88 -2.35 -4.62
N THR A 8 -6.58 -1.47 -5.57
CA THR A 8 -7.13 -0.11 -5.63
C THR A 8 -7.43 0.28 -7.09
N TYR A 9 -7.86 1.52 -7.35
CA TYR A 9 -8.30 1.98 -8.66
C TYR A 9 -7.81 3.40 -8.95
N ASP A 10 -7.12 3.61 -10.09
CA ASP A 10 -6.61 4.93 -10.49
C ASP A 10 -7.59 5.78 -11.30
N GLY A 11 -8.83 5.32 -11.47
CA GLY A 11 -9.80 5.94 -12.40
C GLY A 11 -9.74 5.36 -13.82
N LYS A 12 -8.80 4.45 -14.11
CA LYS A 12 -8.63 3.80 -15.42
C LYS A 12 -8.33 2.30 -15.35
N ASN A 13 -7.47 1.86 -14.45
CA ASN A 13 -7.01 0.49 -14.27
C ASN A 13 -7.21 0.08 -12.81
N LEU A 14 -7.53 -1.20 -12.60
CA LEU A 14 -7.34 -1.80 -11.28
C LEU A 14 -5.84 -1.93 -11.02
N ILE A 15 -5.41 -1.64 -9.80
CA ILE A 15 -4.02 -1.71 -9.38
C ILE A 15 -3.91 -2.75 -8.28
N ALA A 16 -3.13 -3.80 -8.53
CA ALA A 16 -3.02 -4.96 -7.64
C ALA A 16 -1.59 -5.21 -7.16
N SER A 17 -1.47 -5.70 -5.93
CA SER A 17 -0.23 -6.27 -5.36
C SER A 17 -0.41 -7.77 -5.10
N ASP A 18 0.70 -8.49 -5.05
CA ASP A 18 0.73 -9.94 -4.81
C ASP A 18 1.76 -10.37 -3.77
N GLY A 19 2.19 -9.44 -2.90
CA GLY A 19 3.26 -9.68 -1.93
C GLY A 19 4.67 -9.68 -2.52
N THR A 20 4.83 -9.55 -3.84
CA THR A 20 6.15 -9.29 -4.44
C THR A 20 6.47 -7.80 -4.46
N LYS A 21 7.59 -7.42 -5.07
CA LYS A 21 7.97 -6.03 -5.36
C LYS A 21 7.18 -5.39 -6.50
N ASN A 22 6.35 -6.15 -7.21
CA ASN A 22 5.66 -5.66 -8.39
C ASN A 22 4.28 -5.15 -8.05
N ILE A 23 3.88 -4.09 -8.74
CA ILE A 23 2.49 -3.61 -8.78
C ILE A 23 1.97 -3.77 -10.20
N TYR A 24 0.79 -4.37 -10.31
CA TYR A 24 0.17 -4.77 -11.57
C TYR A 24 -1.00 -3.85 -11.89
N PHE A 25 -1.09 -3.40 -13.14
CA PHE A 25 -2.21 -2.61 -13.65
C PHE A 25 -3.05 -3.53 -14.54
N LEU A 26 -4.32 -3.70 -14.21
CA LEU A 26 -5.24 -4.66 -14.83
C LEU A 26 -6.40 -3.91 -15.51
N GLU A 27 -6.93 -4.48 -16.59
CA GLU A 27 -8.12 -3.93 -17.24
C GLU A 27 -9.34 -4.02 -16.32
N VAL A 28 -10.12 -2.95 -16.20
CA VAL A 28 -11.32 -2.93 -15.35
C VAL A 28 -12.41 -3.86 -15.89
N SER A 29 -12.57 -3.93 -17.22
CA SER A 29 -13.57 -4.79 -17.87
C SER A 29 -13.24 -6.28 -17.80
N ASP A 30 -11.96 -6.62 -17.63
CA ASP A 30 -11.48 -8.00 -17.54
C ASP A 30 -10.18 -8.04 -16.73
N PRO A 31 -10.27 -8.14 -15.39
CA PRO A 31 -9.10 -8.11 -14.51
C PRO A 31 -8.11 -9.26 -14.71
N SER A 32 -8.45 -10.28 -15.52
CA SER A 32 -7.50 -11.32 -15.92
C SER A 32 -6.43 -10.79 -16.89
N LYS A 33 -6.68 -9.64 -17.55
CA LYS A 33 -5.76 -9.02 -18.49
C LYS A 33 -4.88 -7.97 -17.79
N MET A 34 -3.59 -8.24 -17.79
CA MET A 34 -2.58 -7.30 -17.32
C MET A 34 -2.23 -6.30 -18.43
N VAL A 35 -2.40 -5.01 -18.13
CA VAL A 35 -2.01 -3.89 -19.01
C VAL A 35 -0.51 -3.67 -18.94
N ARG A 36 0.03 -3.58 -17.72
CA ARG A 36 1.47 -3.41 -17.43
C ARG A 36 1.76 -3.72 -15.97
N TYR A 37 3.03 -3.71 -15.60
CA TYR A 37 3.47 -3.71 -14.20
C TYR A 37 4.62 -2.73 -14.00
N ILE A 38 4.85 -2.36 -12.74
CA ILE A 38 6.02 -1.62 -12.27
C ILE A 38 6.68 -2.40 -11.14
N SER A 39 7.97 -2.19 -10.93
CA SER A 39 8.70 -2.76 -9.79
C SER A 39 9.05 -1.64 -8.82
N VAL A 40 8.76 -1.84 -7.53
CA VAL A 40 8.87 -0.81 -6.50
C VAL A 40 10.28 -0.78 -5.90
N ALA A 41 10.90 0.40 -5.93
CA ALA A 41 12.21 0.62 -5.34
C ALA A 41 12.37 2.07 -4.89
N GLY A 42 13.10 2.27 -3.79
CA GLY A 42 13.65 3.56 -3.39
C GLY A 42 15.09 3.72 -3.89
N ASN A 43 15.73 4.83 -3.51
CA ASN A 43 17.10 5.13 -3.95
C ASN A 43 18.15 4.12 -3.46
N THR A 44 17.94 3.52 -2.28
CA THR A 44 18.93 2.66 -1.61
C THR A 44 18.45 1.24 -1.37
N GLU A 45 17.16 0.96 -1.53
CA GLU A 45 16.57 -0.34 -1.23
C GLU A 45 15.40 -0.65 -2.18
N ALA A 46 15.19 -1.94 -2.46
CA ALA A 46 13.97 -2.42 -3.09
C ALA A 46 12.98 -2.85 -2.01
N TYR A 47 11.69 -2.78 -2.32
CA TYR A 47 10.63 -3.19 -1.39
C TYR A 47 9.89 -4.39 -1.96
N ASP A 48 9.73 -5.42 -1.15
CA ASP A 48 8.85 -6.57 -1.38
C ASP A 48 7.72 -6.56 -0.34
N GLN A 49 6.91 -7.62 -0.32
CA GLN A 49 5.80 -7.78 0.63
C GLN A 49 4.79 -6.63 0.59
N LEU A 50 4.61 -6.05 -0.59
CA LEU A 50 3.60 -5.01 -0.83
C LEU A 50 2.23 -5.64 -0.62
N ASN A 51 1.46 -5.07 0.30
CA ASN A 51 0.18 -5.60 0.72
C ASN A 51 -0.95 -4.65 0.31
N GLU A 52 -1.73 -4.15 1.25
CA GLU A 52 -2.83 -3.25 0.97
C GLU A 52 -2.38 -1.99 0.21
N LEU A 53 -3.22 -1.55 -0.72
CA LEU A 53 -2.96 -0.46 -1.65
C LEU A 53 -4.08 0.58 -1.59
N GLU A 54 -3.72 1.85 -1.74
CA GLU A 54 -4.68 2.92 -1.94
C GLU A 54 -4.17 3.94 -2.97
N TYR A 55 -4.99 4.29 -3.96
CA TYR A 55 -4.63 5.31 -4.96
C TYR A 55 -5.22 6.66 -4.57
N HIS A 56 -4.35 7.66 -4.37
CA HIS A 56 -4.78 8.98 -3.97
C HIS A 56 -3.87 10.06 -4.56
N ASN A 57 -4.46 11.13 -5.08
CA ASN A 57 -3.76 12.30 -5.64
C ASN A 57 -2.59 11.96 -6.58
N GLY A 58 -2.76 10.93 -7.43
CA GLY A 58 -1.76 10.55 -8.44
C GLY A 58 -0.68 9.57 -7.97
N PHE A 59 -0.74 9.11 -6.72
CA PHE A 59 0.22 8.18 -6.14
C PHE A 59 -0.46 6.91 -5.63
N ILE A 60 0.31 5.83 -5.61
CA ILE A 60 -0.09 4.60 -4.93
C ILE A 60 0.52 4.61 -3.54
N TYR A 61 -0.30 4.39 -2.53
CA TYR A 61 0.11 4.17 -1.16
C TYR A 61 0.07 2.67 -0.90
N ALA A 62 1.13 2.12 -0.31
CA ALA A 62 1.21 0.68 -0.08
C ALA A 62 1.71 0.38 1.33
N ASN A 63 1.00 -0.50 2.03
CA ASN A 63 1.56 -1.16 3.20
C ASN A 63 2.68 -2.12 2.78
N VAL A 64 3.71 -2.24 3.62
CA VAL A 64 4.70 -3.32 3.52
C VAL A 64 4.43 -4.28 4.66
N TRP A 65 4.03 -5.51 4.34
CA TRP A 65 3.68 -6.49 5.38
C TRP A 65 4.85 -6.70 6.35
N GLN A 66 4.55 -6.88 7.63
CA GLN A 66 5.52 -7.00 8.73
C GLN A 66 6.40 -5.75 8.98
N LYS A 67 6.13 -4.61 8.32
CA LYS A 67 6.81 -3.33 8.60
C LYS A 67 5.79 -2.25 8.95
N PRO A 68 6.03 -1.42 9.98
CA PRO A 68 5.12 -0.34 10.35
C PRO A 68 5.32 0.90 9.46
N ILE A 69 5.39 0.70 8.14
CA ILE A 69 5.60 1.77 7.16
C ILE A 69 4.54 1.73 6.05
N ILE A 70 4.29 2.89 5.47
CA ILE A 70 3.52 3.05 4.22
C ILE A 70 4.41 3.76 3.20
N LEU A 71 4.49 3.21 2.00
CA LEU A 71 5.22 3.80 0.88
C LEU A 71 4.31 4.72 0.06
N LYS A 72 4.84 5.83 -0.44
CA LYS A 72 4.23 6.65 -1.49
C LYS A 72 4.97 6.37 -2.80
N ILE A 73 4.29 5.77 -3.75
CA ILE A 73 4.87 5.18 -4.96
C ILE A 73 4.37 5.93 -6.18
N ASN A 74 5.30 6.33 -7.04
CA ASN A 74 4.99 6.89 -8.34
C ASN A 74 4.50 5.78 -9.29
N PRO A 75 3.23 5.81 -9.74
CA PRO A 75 2.65 4.74 -10.57
C PRO A 75 3.27 4.66 -11.97
N LYS A 76 4.02 5.68 -12.40
CA LYS A 76 4.64 5.70 -13.73
C LYS A 76 5.86 4.80 -13.81
N ASN A 77 6.68 4.75 -12.76
CA ASN A 77 7.99 4.09 -12.76
C ASN A 77 8.25 3.17 -11.56
N GLY A 78 7.43 3.18 -10.51
CA GLY A 78 7.64 2.38 -9.29
C GLY A 78 8.58 3.02 -8.27
N GLU A 79 9.00 4.28 -8.49
CA GLU A 79 9.85 5.01 -7.55
C GLU A 79 9.10 5.30 -6.26
N VAL A 80 9.72 4.97 -5.13
CA VAL A 80 9.26 5.38 -3.81
C VAL A 80 9.68 6.82 -3.57
N VAL A 81 8.72 7.74 -3.65
CA VAL A 81 8.93 9.18 -3.45
C VAL A 81 8.69 9.63 -2.01
N GLY A 82 8.19 8.74 -1.16
CA GLY A 82 7.97 9.01 0.25
C GLY A 82 7.79 7.73 1.06
N LYS A 83 8.15 7.79 2.34
CA LYS A 83 7.99 6.71 3.30
C LYS A 83 7.46 7.29 4.61
N PHE A 84 6.28 6.85 5.02
CA PHE A 84 5.65 7.24 6.27
C PHE A 84 5.94 6.18 7.33
N ASP A 85 6.40 6.60 8.50
CA ASP A 85 6.70 5.73 9.63
C ASP A 85 5.56 5.78 10.65
N PHE A 86 4.94 4.63 10.90
CA PHE A 86 3.85 4.43 11.84
C PHE A 86 4.26 3.59 13.05
N THR A 87 5.56 3.45 13.33
CA THR A 87 6.09 2.61 14.41
C THR A 87 5.44 2.90 15.76
N GLU A 88 5.28 4.18 16.14
CA GLU A 88 4.69 4.54 17.43
C GLU A 88 3.20 4.20 17.51
N ILE A 89 2.45 4.37 16.42
CA ILE A 89 1.04 3.95 16.37
C ILE A 89 0.95 2.42 16.41
N ALA A 90 1.80 1.70 15.67
CA ALA A 90 1.81 0.24 15.66
C ALA A 90 2.10 -0.33 17.05
N LYS A 91 3.08 0.20 17.78
CA LYS A 91 3.40 -0.21 19.17
C LYS A 91 2.21 -0.16 20.12
N LEU A 92 1.27 0.76 19.92
CA LEU A 92 0.09 0.92 20.78
C LEU A 92 -1.01 -0.11 20.47
N ASN A 93 -1.01 -0.73 19.29
CA ASN A 93 -2.13 -1.52 18.80
C ASN A 93 -1.75 -2.99 18.49
N THR A 94 -0.50 -3.26 18.12
CA THR A 94 0.01 -4.61 17.82
C THR A 94 0.29 -5.39 19.10
N LYS A 95 -0.57 -6.37 19.43
CA LYS A 95 -0.36 -7.28 20.58
C LYS A 95 0.33 -8.56 20.16
N ASP A 96 -0.08 -9.12 19.03
CA ASP A 96 0.61 -10.21 18.34
C ASP A 96 1.23 -9.69 17.03
N PRO A 97 2.56 -9.52 16.95
CA PRO A 97 3.22 -9.02 15.74
C PRO A 97 3.07 -9.95 14.54
N THR A 98 2.66 -11.20 14.73
CA THR A 98 2.42 -12.15 13.63
C THR A 98 1.13 -11.80 12.89
N ASN A 99 0.09 -11.40 13.62
CA ASN A 99 -1.27 -11.27 13.12
C ASN A 99 -1.81 -9.84 13.14
N ASP A 100 -1.38 -9.00 14.10
CA ASP A 100 -1.91 -7.66 14.39
C ASP A 100 -1.08 -6.54 13.73
N VAL A 101 -0.76 -6.70 12.46
CA VAL A 101 0.14 -5.79 11.72
C VAL A 101 -0.61 -4.62 11.08
N LEU A 102 0.10 -3.50 10.89
CA LEU A 102 -0.35 -2.36 10.09
C LEU A 102 -0.77 -2.85 8.69
N ASN A 103 -2.03 -2.62 8.33
CA ASN A 103 -2.62 -3.01 7.05
C ASN A 103 -4.00 -2.36 6.90
N GLY A 104 -4.19 -1.58 5.83
CA GLY A 104 -5.42 -0.85 5.56
C GLY A 104 -5.16 0.65 5.47
N ILE A 105 -5.43 1.22 4.30
CA ILE A 105 -5.22 2.62 3.97
C ILE A 105 -6.47 3.13 3.27
N ALA A 106 -6.94 4.30 3.66
CA ALA A 106 -7.95 5.03 2.90
C ALA A 106 -7.66 6.52 2.97
N PHE A 107 -8.35 7.33 2.17
CA PHE A 107 -8.28 8.78 2.25
C PHE A 107 -9.64 9.42 2.50
N LYS A 108 -9.65 10.45 3.35
CA LYS A 108 -10.79 11.33 3.60
C LYS A 108 -10.36 12.77 3.36
N GLY A 109 -10.64 13.29 2.17
CA GLY A 109 -9.98 14.49 1.68
C GLY A 109 -8.47 14.24 1.60
N ASP A 110 -7.67 15.13 2.17
CA ASP A 110 -6.20 15.01 2.19
C ASP A 110 -5.67 14.21 3.40
N HIS A 111 -6.56 13.76 4.29
CA HIS A 111 -6.16 12.97 5.45
C HIS A 111 -6.12 11.49 5.12
N MET A 112 -5.01 10.85 5.48
CA MET A 112 -4.86 9.40 5.39
C MET A 112 -5.53 8.77 6.61
N LEU A 113 -6.36 7.77 6.36
CA LEU A 113 -6.92 6.89 7.38
C LEU A 113 -6.07 5.62 7.41
N VAL A 114 -5.54 5.26 8.57
CA VAL A 114 -4.72 4.06 8.75
C VAL A 114 -5.25 3.17 9.86
N THR A 115 -5.11 1.86 9.66
CA THR A 115 -5.46 0.84 10.66
C THR A 115 -4.55 -0.38 10.50
N GLY A 116 -4.84 -1.43 11.26
CA GLY A 116 -4.18 -2.71 11.15
C GLY A 116 -5.14 -3.86 11.34
N LYS A 117 -4.66 -5.06 11.02
CA LYS A 117 -5.38 -6.30 11.31
C LYS A 117 -5.62 -6.36 12.81
N LEU A 118 -6.88 -6.59 13.21
CA LEU A 118 -7.31 -6.68 14.61
C LEU A 118 -7.03 -5.44 15.47
N TRP A 119 -6.68 -4.29 14.87
CA TRP A 119 -6.54 -3.06 15.62
C TRP A 119 -7.91 -2.54 16.10
N PRO A 120 -8.00 -2.01 17.32
CA PRO A 120 -9.28 -1.53 17.87
C PRO A 120 -9.68 -0.13 17.33
N LYS A 121 -8.82 0.52 16.54
CA LYS A 121 -8.95 1.93 16.14
C LYS A 121 -8.47 2.15 14.71
N ILE A 122 -9.13 3.11 14.04
CA ILE A 122 -8.66 3.76 12.82
C ILE A 122 -8.12 5.14 13.22
N TYR A 123 -6.97 5.52 12.69
CA TYR A 123 -6.34 6.82 12.93
C TYR A 123 -6.50 7.68 11.68
N GLU A 124 -7.00 8.91 11.85
CA GLU A 124 -6.98 9.94 10.80
C GLU A 124 -5.71 10.77 10.99
N VAL A 125 -4.83 10.77 9.99
CA VAL A 125 -3.52 11.45 10.03
C VAL A 125 -3.38 12.44 8.90
N SER A 126 -2.85 13.62 9.22
CA SER A 126 -2.40 14.58 8.23
C SER A 126 -1.00 14.19 7.78
N ILE A 127 -0.80 14.07 6.47
CA ILE A 127 0.49 13.74 5.85
C ILE A 127 0.99 14.97 5.09
N GLN A 128 2.29 15.21 5.14
CA GLN A 128 2.98 16.27 4.37
C GLN A 128 3.76 15.65 3.22
#